data_AF-A0A4V2RFQ3-F1
#
_entry.id   AF-A0A4V2RFQ3-F1
#
_cell.length_a   1.000
_cell.length_b   1.000
_cell.length_c   1.000
_cell.angle_alpha   90.00
_cell.angle_beta   90.00
_cell.angle_gamma   90.00
#
_symmetry.space_group_name_H-M   'P 1'
#
loop_
_entity.id
_entity.type
_entity.pdbx_description
1 polymer ?
#
loop_
_entity_poly.entity_id
_entity_poly.type
_entity_poly.pdbx_seq_one_letter_code
_entity_poly.pdbx_strand_id
1 'polypeptide(L)'
;MVVVDGLDRLRELCLRLPDTTERLSHGEPTWFIRGKKTFVMFADQHHDDRTGFWCAAPEGVQESLVAADPEHFFRPPYVGHRGWLGVYLDVEGVDWDQLEEIVDDAYRQIAPKTLIAQLDQSGPR
;
A
#
# COMPACT_ATOMS: atom_id res chain seq x y z
N MET A 1 -10.89 -18.68 -7.33
CA MET A 1 -11.73 -17.77 -6.52
C MET A 1 -10.80 -17.10 -5.53
N VAL A 2 -10.12 -16.01 -5.93
CA VAL A 2 -8.94 -15.46 -5.20
C VAL A 2 -9.08 -13.97 -4.86
N VAL A 3 -10.18 -13.31 -5.28
CA VAL A 3 -10.32 -11.85 -5.16
C VAL A 3 -10.77 -11.39 -3.76
N VAL A 4 -11.38 -12.28 -2.96
CA VAL A 4 -11.90 -11.93 -1.62
C VAL A 4 -10.79 -11.87 -0.56
N ASP A 5 -9.65 -12.54 -0.76
CA ASP A 5 -8.57 -12.64 0.25
C ASP A 5 -7.61 -11.43 0.24
N GLY A 6 -7.24 -10.94 -0.95
CA GLY A 6 -6.23 -9.87 -1.07
C GLY A 6 -6.66 -8.53 -0.48
N LEU A 7 -7.92 -8.11 -0.71
CA LEU A 7 -8.45 -6.88 -0.14
C LEU A 7 -8.58 -6.96 1.39
N ASP A 8 -9.08 -8.09 1.91
CA ASP A 8 -9.27 -8.26 3.35
C ASP A 8 -7.93 -8.29 4.09
N ARG A 9 -6.91 -8.96 3.54
CA ARG A 9 -5.55 -8.93 4.11
C ARG A 9 -4.93 -7.54 4.06
N LEU A 10 -4.98 -6.85 2.90
CA LEU A 10 -4.46 -5.49 2.80
C LEU A 10 -5.15 -4.54 3.78
N ARG A 11 -6.47 -4.70 3.94
CA ARG A 11 -7.27 -3.97 4.92
C ARG A 11 -6.78 -4.24 6.35
N GLU A 12 -6.52 -5.49 6.70
CA GLU A 12 -5.95 -5.85 8.01
C GLU A 12 -4.57 -5.21 8.24
N LEU A 13 -3.67 -5.24 7.24
CA LEU A 13 -2.37 -4.55 7.33
C LEU A 13 -2.56 -3.05 7.63
N CYS A 14 -3.41 -2.38 6.83
CA CYS A 14 -3.60 -0.95 6.94
C CYS A 14 -4.29 -0.54 8.25
N LEU A 15 -5.35 -1.25 8.67
CA LEU A 15 -6.14 -0.89 9.85
C LEU A 15 -5.45 -1.23 11.18
N ARG A 16 -4.38 -2.02 11.17
CA ARG A 16 -3.52 -2.22 12.35
C ARG A 16 -2.67 -0.99 12.67
N LEU A 17 -2.44 -0.10 11.69
CA LEU A 17 -1.59 1.08 11.85
C LEU A 17 -2.32 2.20 12.61
N PRO A 18 -1.62 2.98 13.48
CA PRO A 18 -2.25 4.01 14.29
C PRO A 18 -3.04 5.06 13.48
N ASP A 19 -4.18 5.52 14.02
CA ASP A 19 -5.04 6.54 13.40
C ASP A 19 -5.40 6.29 11.91
N THR A 20 -5.41 5.04 11.46
CA THR A 20 -5.79 4.69 10.09
C THR A 20 -7.30 4.51 9.97
N THR A 21 -7.86 5.04 8.89
CA THR A 21 -9.29 4.90 8.53
C THR A 21 -9.42 4.48 7.08
N GLU A 22 -10.43 3.67 6.78
CA GLU A 22 -10.80 3.28 5.42
C GLU A 22 -12.02 4.07 4.94
N ARG A 23 -12.00 4.51 3.68
CA ARG A 23 -13.17 4.99 2.96
C ARG A 23 -12.96 4.84 1.46
N LEU A 24 -14.03 4.92 0.68
CA LEU A 24 -13.92 4.99 -0.77
C LEU A 24 -13.32 6.32 -1.23
N SER A 25 -12.42 6.24 -2.22
CA SER A 25 -11.88 7.37 -2.97
C SER A 25 -11.78 6.96 -4.43
N HIS A 26 -12.35 7.75 -5.34
CA HIS A 26 -12.38 7.43 -6.77
C HIS A 26 -12.93 6.03 -7.11
N GLY A 27 -13.82 5.50 -6.25
CA GLY A 27 -14.42 4.17 -6.39
C GLY A 27 -13.71 3.05 -5.64
N GLU A 28 -12.49 3.28 -5.16
CA GLU A 28 -11.65 2.24 -4.56
C GLU A 28 -11.53 2.35 -3.03
N PRO A 29 -11.46 1.23 -2.29
CA PRO A 29 -11.02 1.22 -0.90
C PRO A 29 -9.68 1.95 -0.73
N THR A 30 -9.65 2.92 0.17
CA THR A 30 -8.50 3.80 0.34
C THR A 30 -8.27 4.07 1.83
N TRP A 31 -7.01 4.01 2.26
CA TRP A 31 -6.63 4.16 3.65
C TRP A 31 -5.95 5.51 3.91
N PHE A 32 -6.42 6.17 4.97
CA PHE A 32 -6.04 7.53 5.32
C PHE A 32 -5.57 7.61 6.77
N ILE A 33 -4.46 8.32 6.96
CA ILE A 33 -3.99 8.75 8.27
C ILE A 33 -4.84 9.93 8.72
N ARG A 34 -5.47 9.79 9.90
CA ARG A 34 -6.38 10.77 10.52
C ARG A 34 -7.51 11.22 9.59
N GLY A 35 -7.97 10.32 8.72
CA GLY A 35 -9.03 10.58 7.73
C GLY A 35 -8.67 11.60 6.64
N LYS A 36 -7.41 12.05 6.55
CA LYS A 36 -7.02 13.17 5.67
C LYS A 36 -5.97 12.79 4.63
N LYS A 37 -4.89 12.15 5.05
CA LYS A 37 -3.75 11.88 4.15
C LYS A 37 -3.75 10.43 3.71
N THR A 38 -3.85 10.18 2.41
CA THR A 38 -3.78 8.83 1.84
C THR A 38 -2.36 8.30 1.87
N PHE A 39 -2.21 7.01 2.15
CA PHE A 39 -0.94 6.29 2.03
C PHE A 39 -1.06 4.98 1.26
N VAL A 40 -2.25 4.36 1.21
CA VAL A 40 -2.56 3.18 0.38
C VAL A 40 -3.93 3.36 -0.29
N MET A 41 -4.06 2.89 -1.52
CA MET A 41 -5.31 2.80 -2.28
C MET A 41 -5.36 1.44 -2.98
N PHE A 42 -6.44 0.68 -2.79
CA PHE A 42 -6.67 -0.55 -3.55
C PHE A 42 -6.89 -0.22 -5.02
N ALA A 43 -6.56 -1.14 -5.92
CA ALA A 43 -6.77 -0.98 -7.34
C ALA A 43 -7.32 -2.30 -7.88
N ASP A 44 -8.64 -2.41 -7.94
CA ASP A 44 -9.30 -3.55 -8.58
C ASP A 44 -9.65 -3.19 -10.02
N GLN A 45 -8.88 -3.72 -10.97
CA GLN A 45 -9.10 -3.48 -12.40
C GLN A 45 -9.08 -2.00 -12.78
N HIS A 46 -8.40 -1.17 -11.96
CA HIS A 46 -8.55 0.28 -12.06
C HIS A 46 -7.98 0.84 -13.38
N HIS A 47 -7.11 0.10 -14.11
CA HIS A 47 -6.64 0.49 -15.45
C HIS A 47 -6.21 -0.65 -16.40
N ASP A 48 -5.99 -1.88 -15.93
CA ASP A 48 -5.35 -2.95 -16.71
C ASP A 48 -5.93 -4.36 -16.48
N ASP A 49 -7.18 -4.47 -16.03
CA ASP A 49 -7.85 -5.74 -15.63
C ASP A 49 -7.13 -6.52 -14.51
N ARG A 50 -6.14 -5.90 -13.83
CA ARG A 50 -5.37 -6.52 -12.74
C ARG A 50 -5.83 -6.04 -11.37
N THR A 51 -5.60 -6.87 -10.35
CA THR A 51 -5.87 -6.54 -8.96
C THR A 51 -4.57 -6.24 -8.22
N GLY A 52 -4.51 -5.11 -7.52
CA GLY A 52 -3.35 -4.67 -6.77
C GLY A 52 -3.67 -3.53 -5.81
N PHE A 53 -2.63 -2.79 -5.40
CA PHE A 53 -2.78 -1.54 -4.69
C PHE A 53 -1.65 -0.58 -5.02
N TRP A 54 -1.89 0.71 -4.76
CA TRP A 54 -0.90 1.77 -4.89
C TRP A 54 -0.59 2.31 -3.50
N CYS A 55 0.68 2.57 -3.22
CA CYS A 55 1.10 3.13 -1.95
C CYS A 55 2.15 4.22 -2.10
N ALA A 56 2.23 5.10 -1.11
CA ALA A 56 3.39 5.97 -0.96
C ALA A 56 4.65 5.10 -0.81
N ALA A 57 5.79 5.56 -1.33
CA ALA A 57 7.05 4.84 -1.20
C ALA A 57 8.20 5.84 -0.94
N PRO A 58 9.27 5.40 -0.25
CA PRO A 58 10.49 6.19 -0.15
C PRO A 58 11.10 6.50 -1.52
N GLU A 59 11.91 7.57 -1.59
CA GLU A 59 12.60 7.96 -2.83
C GLU A 59 13.47 6.83 -3.37
N GLY A 60 13.34 6.52 -4.67
CA GLY A 60 14.11 5.47 -5.36
C GLY A 60 13.57 4.05 -5.20
N VAL A 61 12.66 3.79 -4.25
CA VAL A 61 12.10 2.44 -4.03
C VAL A 61 11.26 1.98 -5.22
N GLN A 62 10.45 2.88 -5.79
CA GLN A 62 9.66 2.58 -6.98
C GLN A 62 10.56 2.13 -8.14
N GLU A 63 11.59 2.91 -8.48
CA GLU A 63 12.51 2.58 -9.57
C GLU A 63 13.23 1.25 -9.31
N SER A 64 13.70 1.04 -8.07
CA SER A 64 14.46 -0.15 -7.73
C SER A 64 13.61 -1.42 -7.78
N LEU A 65 12.40 -1.42 -7.20
CA LEU A 65 11.55 -2.60 -7.16
C LEU A 65 10.96 -2.92 -8.54
N VAL A 66 10.53 -1.91 -9.30
CA VAL A 66 10.02 -2.12 -10.66
C VAL A 66 11.10 -2.65 -11.60
N ALA A 67 12.36 -2.23 -11.43
CA ALA A 67 13.47 -2.74 -12.23
C ALA A 67 13.86 -4.17 -11.84
N ALA A 68 13.79 -4.50 -10.54
CA ALA A 68 14.17 -5.82 -10.03
C ALA A 68 13.10 -6.89 -10.28
N ASP A 69 11.83 -6.53 -10.13
CA ASP A 69 10.71 -7.47 -10.19
C ASP A 69 9.44 -6.79 -10.77
N PRO A 70 9.40 -6.60 -12.10
CA PRO A 70 8.25 -5.99 -12.79
C PRO A 70 7.01 -6.90 -12.84
N GLU A 71 7.12 -8.15 -12.39
CA GLU A 71 5.97 -9.06 -12.29
C GLU A 71 5.08 -8.69 -11.10
N HIS A 72 5.71 -8.33 -9.97
CA HIS A 72 5.03 -7.95 -8.72
C HIS A 72 4.85 -6.43 -8.58
N PHE A 73 5.72 -5.63 -9.20
CA PHE A 73 5.75 -4.19 -8.99
C PHE A 73 5.58 -3.39 -10.29
N PHE A 74 4.90 -2.26 -10.19
CA PHE A 74 4.68 -1.37 -11.32
C PHE A 74 4.67 0.10 -10.90
N ARG A 75 4.75 0.99 -11.89
CA ARG A 75 4.54 2.43 -11.71
C ARG A 75 3.06 2.75 -11.93
N PRO A 76 2.30 3.16 -10.90
CA PRO A 76 0.88 3.46 -11.04
C PRO A 76 0.61 4.63 -11.99
N PRO A 77 -0.50 4.61 -12.74
CA PRO A 77 -0.95 5.79 -13.45
C PRO A 77 -1.25 6.92 -12.45
N TYR A 78 -0.98 8.15 -12.87
CA TYR A 78 -1.23 9.40 -12.12
C TYR A 78 -0.40 9.67 -10.87
N VAL A 79 -0.10 8.69 -10.02
CA VAL A 79 0.72 8.93 -8.81
C VAL A 79 2.12 8.35 -8.92
N GLY A 80 2.39 7.57 -9.97
CA GLY A 80 3.72 7.05 -10.25
C GLY A 80 4.77 8.15 -10.41
N HIS A 81 4.44 9.28 -11.05
CA HIS A 81 5.35 10.43 -11.17
C HIS A 81 5.64 11.14 -9.83
N ARG A 82 4.90 10.80 -8.77
CA ARG A 82 5.11 11.26 -7.39
C ARG A 82 5.87 10.22 -6.56
N GLY A 83 6.41 9.18 -7.18
CA GLY A 83 7.16 8.11 -6.53
C GLY A 83 6.30 7.01 -5.89
N TRP A 84 4.98 6.99 -6.08
CA TRP A 84 4.13 5.94 -5.50
C TRP A 84 4.37 4.58 -6.16
N LEU A 85 4.45 3.51 -5.37
CA LEU A 85 4.62 2.16 -5.87
C LEU A 85 3.26 1.51 -6.17
N GLY A 86 3.18 0.73 -7.25
CA GLY A 86 2.10 -0.20 -7.51
C GLY A 86 2.55 -1.62 -7.19
N VAL A 87 1.69 -2.39 -6.53
CA VAL A 87 1.95 -3.79 -6.17
C VAL A 87 0.79 -4.64 -6.67
N TYR A 88 1.09 -5.69 -7.44
CA TYR A 88 0.08 -6.64 -7.89
C TYR A 88 -0.20 -7.69 -6.81
N LEU A 89 -1.49 -8.05 -6.68
CA LEU A 89 -1.97 -9.08 -5.76
C LEU A 89 -2.50 -10.31 -6.49
N ASP A 90 -2.56 -10.26 -7.82
CA ASP A 90 -3.06 -11.30 -8.71
C ASP A 90 -1.94 -12.15 -9.34
N VAL A 91 -0.78 -12.16 -8.71
CA VAL A 91 0.41 -12.95 -9.10
C VAL A 91 0.58 -14.16 -8.20
N GLU A 92 1.29 -15.19 -8.69
CA GLU A 92 1.66 -16.32 -7.83
C GLU A 92 2.73 -15.90 -6.83
N GLY A 93 2.72 -16.49 -5.63
CA GLY A 93 3.80 -16.29 -4.67
C GLY A 93 3.81 -14.93 -3.96
N VAL A 94 2.67 -14.24 -3.86
CA VAL A 94 2.54 -13.01 -3.04
C VAL A 94 3.11 -13.23 -1.64
N ASP A 95 4.20 -12.52 -1.35
CA ASP A 95 4.86 -12.50 -0.05
C ASP A 95 4.20 -11.46 0.86
N TRP A 96 3.32 -11.91 1.74
CA TRP A 96 2.60 -11.04 2.65
C TRP A 96 3.49 -10.41 3.73
N ASP A 97 4.61 -11.03 4.07
CA ASP A 97 5.57 -10.45 5.02
C ASP A 97 6.28 -9.25 4.37
N GLN A 98 6.65 -9.37 3.10
CA GLN A 98 7.17 -8.25 2.32
C GLN A 98 6.12 -7.13 2.17
N LEU A 99 4.85 -7.50 1.96
CA LEU A 99 3.79 -6.51 1.77
C LEU A 99 3.48 -5.74 3.06
N GLU A 100 3.63 -6.39 4.22
CA GLU A 100 3.54 -5.72 5.52
C GLU A 100 4.62 -4.63 5.67
N GLU A 101 5.87 -4.94 5.34
CA GLU A 101 6.97 -3.96 5.33
C GLU A 101 6.69 -2.80 4.37
N ILE A 102 6.18 -3.08 3.17
CA ILE A 102 5.81 -2.04 2.18
C ILE A 102 4.70 -1.13 2.71
N VAL A 103 3.68 -1.69 3.37
CA VAL A 103 2.56 -0.93 3.95
C VAL A 103 3.03 -0.09 5.15
N ASP A 104 3.94 -0.63 5.97
CA ASP A 104 4.59 0.10 7.08
C ASP A 104 5.41 1.30 6.54
N ASP A 105 6.25 1.07 5.53
CA ASP A 105 7.03 2.12 4.88
C ASP A 105 6.13 3.21 4.28
N ALA A 106 5.06 2.81 3.57
CA ALA A 106 4.08 3.74 3.01
C ALA A 106 3.44 4.61 4.09
N TYR A 107 3.10 4.01 5.24
CA TYR A 107 2.58 4.74 6.38
C TYR A 107 3.61 5.72 6.94
N ARG A 108 4.87 5.30 7.13
CA ARG A 108 5.95 6.17 7.63
C ARG A 108 6.24 7.35 6.70
N GLN A 109 6.06 7.21 5.39
CA GLN A 109 6.21 8.34 4.45
C GLN A 109 5.18 9.45 4.67
N ILE A 110 3.99 9.11 5.15
CA ILE A 110 2.86 10.04 5.24
C ILE A 110 2.58 10.49 6.69
N ALA A 111 2.87 9.62 7.66
CA ALA A 111 2.57 9.81 9.06
C ALA A 111 3.36 10.97 9.69
N PRO A 112 2.75 11.75 10.59
CA PRO A 112 3.49 12.68 11.44
C PRO A 112 4.37 11.89 12.43
N LYS A 113 5.49 12.50 12.86
CA LYS A 113 6.46 11.92 13.81
C LYS A 113 5.83 11.32 15.08
N THR A 114 4.72 11.89 15.56
CA THR A 114 4.04 11.39 16.76
C THR A 114 3.41 10.02 16.55
N LEU A 115 2.87 9.74 15.36
CA LEU A 115 2.29 8.45 15.04
C LEU A 115 3.36 7.40 14.70
N ILE A 116 4.48 7.83 14.09
CA ILE A 116 5.65 6.96 13.91
C ILE A 116 6.17 6.51 15.28
N ALA A 117 6.33 7.44 16.22
CA ALA A 117 6.76 7.08 17.57
C ALA A 117 5.78 6.14 18.29
N GLN A 118 4.47 6.23 18.02
CA GLN A 118 3.45 5.31 18.56
C GLN A 118 3.53 3.92 17.90
N LEU A 119 3.78 3.87 16.60
CA LEU A 119 4.01 2.64 15.86
C LEU A 119 5.22 1.90 16.43
N ASP A 120 6.35 2.58 16.60
CA ASP A 120 7.59 2.00 17.12
C ASP A 120 7.45 1.47 18.57
N GLN A 121 6.60 2.11 19.39
CA GLN A 121 6.30 1.65 20.76
C GLN A 121 5.47 0.36 20.80
N SER A 122 4.75 0.03 19.72
CA SER A 122 3.92 -1.16 19.66
C SER A 122 4.74 -2.45 19.41
N GLY A 123 6.05 -2.31 19.15
CA GLY A 123 6.99 -3.38 18.82
C GLY A 123 6.75 -4.01 17.44
N PRO A 124 7.72 -4.77 16.89
CA PRO A 124 7.41 -5.69 15.79
C PRO A 124 6.37 -6.68 16.30
N ARG A 125 5.26 -6.84 15.56
CA ARG A 125 4.17 -7.76 15.92
C ARG A 125 4.28 -9.03 15.12
#